data_AF-A0AAD4KKY6-F1
#
_entry.id   AF-A0AAD4KKY6-F1
#
_cell.length_a   1.000
_cell.length_b   1.000
_cell.length_c   1.000
_cell.angle_alpha   90.00
_cell.angle_beta   90.00
_cell.angle_gamma   90.00
#
_symmetry.space_group_name_H-M   'P 1'
#
loop_
_entity.id
_entity.type
_entity.pdbx_description
1 polymer ?
#
loop_
_entity_poly.entity_id
_entity_poly.type
_entity_poly.pdbx_seq_one_letter_code
_entity_poly.pdbx_strand_id
1 'polypeptide(L)'
;TESYIRRSRNSRSQQDIYCTHPSQSSHLQTVAKNRKALVRLAGELVALNYSNPELQLPAEQQNIEKEKSRIQRITTQGINRNSLLGSVYASSGYQFTAGSQRLDWALVEIHNAVPLTRANKVENRSTETQHMKFRRILHAGKPPSNGFVYKQGSTTGLTSGVINPVLSYIASYDANGNRKMTAELCVIPDRGFERFAGPGDSGSLVLECRTANVVGMVFGGHLDCEPAYFSSISAMAKDIRKVTGLDMQIPGGSLIKRLH
;
A
#
# COMPACT_ATOMS: atom_id res chain seq x y z
N THR A 1 6.73 -18.92 -23.79
CA THR A 1 5.69 -18.26 -24.61
C THR A 1 4.35 -18.99 -24.54
N GLU A 2 4.31 -20.33 -24.61
CA GLU A 2 3.05 -21.09 -24.52
C GLU A 2 2.33 -21.06 -23.15
N SER A 3 3.06 -20.84 -22.05
CA SER A 3 2.48 -20.82 -20.70
C SER A 3 1.55 -19.62 -20.44
N TYR A 4 1.80 -18.48 -21.10
CA TYR A 4 0.98 -17.27 -20.97
C TYR A 4 -0.36 -17.41 -21.69
N ILE A 5 -0.37 -18.07 -22.86
CA ILE A 5 -1.57 -18.28 -23.68
C ILE A 5 -2.47 -19.38 -23.08
N ARG A 6 -1.90 -20.39 -22.41
CA ARG A 6 -2.69 -21.48 -21.81
C ARG A 6 -3.56 -21.04 -20.63
N ARG A 7 -3.16 -19.99 -19.89
CA ARG A 7 -3.98 -19.44 -18.78
C ARG A 7 -5.12 -18.54 -19.25
N SER A 8 -5.00 -17.86 -20.39
CA SER A 8 -6.05 -16.94 -20.87
C SER A 8 -7.31 -17.64 -21.42
N ARG A 9 -7.23 -18.94 -21.73
CA ARG A 9 -8.39 -19.69 -22.27
C ARG A 9 -9.38 -20.17 -21.20
N ASN A 10 -9.04 -20.07 -19.91
CA ASN A 10 -9.89 -20.55 -18.81
C ASN A 10 -10.56 -19.45 -17.96
N SER A 11 -10.26 -18.17 -18.14
CA SER A 11 -10.90 -17.08 -17.38
C SER A 11 -11.99 -16.39 -18.19
N ARG A 12 -13.18 -17.01 -18.25
CA ARG A 12 -14.42 -16.32 -18.67
C ARG A 12 -15.04 -15.46 -17.55
N SER A 13 -14.42 -15.39 -16.37
CA SER A 13 -14.77 -14.40 -15.36
C SER A 13 -13.95 -13.13 -15.58
N GLN A 14 -14.64 -11.99 -15.66
CA GLN A 14 -14.04 -10.66 -15.55
C GLN A 14 -13.29 -10.63 -14.21
N GLN A 15 -11.95 -10.59 -14.25
CA GLN A 15 -11.11 -10.62 -13.04
C GLN A 15 -10.84 -9.19 -12.58
N ASP A 16 -11.07 -8.94 -11.29
CA ASP A 16 -11.01 -7.59 -10.72
C ASP A 16 -9.58 -7.16 -10.43
N ILE A 17 -9.26 -5.92 -10.82
CA ILE A 17 -8.06 -5.20 -10.37
C ILE A 17 -8.40 -4.61 -9.00
N TYR A 18 -7.56 -4.85 -8.01
CA TYR A 18 -7.77 -4.28 -6.69
C TYR A 18 -6.99 -2.96 -6.55
N CYS A 19 -7.69 -1.95 -6.04
CA CYS A 19 -7.10 -0.76 -5.45
C CYS A 19 -7.51 -0.78 -3.98
N THR A 20 -6.58 -1.10 -3.08
CA THR A 20 -6.87 -1.09 -1.64
C THR A 20 -6.32 0.19 -1.03
N HIS A 21 -7.05 0.75 -0.06
CA HIS A 21 -6.66 1.99 0.61
C HIS A 21 -5.29 1.82 1.28
N PRO A 22 -4.34 2.77 1.14
CA PRO A 22 -3.09 2.73 1.89
C PRO A 22 -3.41 2.67 3.38
N SER A 23 -2.81 1.71 4.09
CA SER A 23 -2.85 1.52 5.56
C SER A 23 -4.12 0.97 6.23
N GLN A 24 -5.22 0.67 5.52
CA GLN A 24 -6.41 0.09 6.19
C GLN A 24 -6.29 -1.39 6.57
N SER A 25 -5.34 -2.15 6.00
CA SER A 25 -5.37 -3.60 6.08
C SER A 25 -4.96 -4.18 7.44
N SER A 26 -4.08 -3.57 8.23
CA SER A 26 -3.70 -4.19 9.52
C SER A 26 -4.55 -3.68 10.69
N HIS A 27 -4.71 -2.37 10.85
CA HIS A 27 -5.31 -1.79 12.05
C HIS A 27 -6.82 -1.87 12.07
N LEU A 28 -7.53 -1.45 11.01
CA LEU A 28 -8.99 -1.54 10.97
C LEU A 28 -9.46 -2.99 10.97
N GLN A 29 -8.73 -3.89 10.29
CA GLN A 29 -8.99 -5.33 10.40
C GLN A 29 -8.73 -5.85 11.81
N THR A 30 -7.68 -5.39 12.50
CA THR A 30 -7.41 -5.73 13.90
C THR A 30 -8.48 -5.17 14.83
N VAL A 31 -8.94 -3.94 14.64
CA VAL A 31 -10.03 -3.32 15.41
C VAL A 31 -11.34 -4.06 15.15
N ALA A 32 -11.65 -4.39 13.90
CA ALA A 32 -12.83 -5.18 13.53
C ALA A 32 -12.76 -6.60 14.13
N LYS A 33 -11.60 -7.26 14.08
CA LYS A 33 -11.34 -8.56 14.70
C LYS A 33 -11.49 -8.49 16.22
N ASN A 34 -10.94 -7.46 16.85
CA ASN A 34 -11.05 -7.25 18.29
C ASN A 34 -12.48 -6.93 18.70
N ARG A 35 -13.23 -6.14 17.93
CA ARG A 35 -14.67 -5.90 18.16
C ARG A 35 -15.46 -7.21 18.10
N LYS A 36 -15.22 -8.05 17.09
CA LYS A 36 -15.84 -9.38 17.01
C LYS A 36 -15.49 -10.26 18.22
N ALA A 37 -14.22 -10.24 18.65
CA ALA A 37 -13.77 -10.99 19.83
C ALA A 37 -14.42 -10.47 21.12
N LEU A 38 -14.55 -9.15 21.30
CA LEU A 38 -15.21 -8.55 22.46
C LEU A 38 -16.71 -8.89 22.52
N VAL A 39 -17.39 -8.89 21.37
CA VAL A 39 -18.80 -9.30 21.29
C VAL A 39 -18.95 -10.78 21.66
N ARG A 40 -18.03 -11.64 21.17
CA ARG A 40 -18.02 -13.06 21.53
C ARG A 40 -17.83 -13.29 23.04
N LEU A 41 -16.80 -12.67 23.63
CA LEU A 41 -16.51 -12.77 25.07
C LEU A 41 -17.66 -12.22 25.93
N ALA A 42 -18.34 -11.17 25.48
CA ALA A 42 -19.53 -10.66 26.15
C ALA A 42 -20.68 -11.67 26.10
N GLY A 43 -20.88 -12.36 24.98
CA GLY A 43 -21.86 -13.45 24.86
C GLY A 43 -21.52 -14.65 25.75
N GLU A 44 -20.24 -15.03 25.84
CA GLU A 44 -19.76 -16.10 26.73
C GLU A 44 -20.00 -15.76 28.21
N LEU A 45 -19.74 -14.52 28.66
CA LEU A 45 -20.05 -14.07 30.02
C LEU A 45 -21.56 -14.10 30.32
N VAL A 46 -22.39 -13.67 29.37
CA VAL A 46 -23.85 -13.71 29.52
C VAL A 46 -24.32 -15.16 29.63
N ALA A 47 -23.85 -16.05 28.76
CA ALA A 47 -24.20 -17.48 28.81
C ALA A 47 -23.78 -18.16 30.12
N LEU A 48 -22.60 -17.81 30.65
CA LEU A 48 -22.13 -18.26 31.96
C LEU A 48 -23.01 -17.78 33.12
N ASN A 49 -23.49 -16.53 33.06
CA ASN A 49 -24.37 -15.97 34.09
C ASN A 49 -25.78 -16.56 34.07
N TYR A 50 -26.26 -17.03 32.92
CA TYR A 50 -27.55 -17.73 32.79
C TYR A 50 -27.44 -19.25 32.99
N SER A 51 -26.22 -19.80 33.04
CA SER A 51 -25.97 -21.19 33.38
C SER A 51 -25.93 -21.35 34.90
N ASN A 52 -26.45 -22.49 35.38
CA ASN A 52 -26.73 -22.79 36.79
C ASN A 52 -25.68 -22.22 37.78
N PRO A 53 -26.05 -21.30 38.70
CA PRO A 53 -25.11 -20.54 39.52
C PRO A 53 -24.25 -21.40 40.47
N GLU A 54 -24.64 -22.64 40.73
CA GLU A 54 -23.93 -23.56 41.63
C GLU A 54 -22.77 -24.33 40.96
N LEU A 55 -22.65 -24.30 39.62
CA LEU A 55 -21.56 -24.94 38.86
C LEU A 55 -20.53 -23.93 38.33
N GLN A 56 -20.67 -22.65 38.67
CA GLN A 56 -19.79 -21.59 38.19
C GLN A 56 -18.39 -21.76 38.79
N LEU A 57 -17.42 -22.13 37.96
CA LEU A 57 -16.00 -22.09 38.32
C LEU A 57 -15.55 -20.63 38.34
N PRO A 58 -15.25 -20.03 39.51
CA PRO A 58 -14.87 -18.61 39.59
C PRO A 58 -13.63 -18.30 38.74
N ALA A 59 -12.77 -19.29 38.53
CA ALA A 59 -11.58 -19.20 37.69
C ALA A 59 -11.90 -18.99 36.19
N GLU A 60 -12.99 -19.57 35.68
CA GLU A 60 -13.37 -19.47 34.27
C GLU A 60 -13.93 -18.09 33.93
N GLN A 61 -14.84 -17.57 34.76
CA GLN A 61 -15.32 -16.19 34.67
C GLN A 61 -14.16 -15.19 34.77
N GLN A 62 -13.25 -15.38 35.73
CA GLN A 62 -12.11 -14.48 35.93
C GLN A 62 -11.13 -14.50 34.75
N ASN A 63 -10.99 -15.64 34.05
CA ASN A 63 -10.16 -15.75 32.85
C ASN A 63 -10.79 -15.03 31.65
N ILE A 64 -12.11 -15.18 31.44
CA ILE A 64 -12.83 -14.49 30.36
C ILE A 64 -12.83 -12.98 30.59
N GLU A 65 -13.01 -12.51 31.82
CA GLU A 65 -12.91 -11.09 32.18
C GLU A 65 -11.50 -10.52 31.98
N LYS A 66 -10.46 -11.27 32.35
CA LYS A 66 -9.06 -10.89 32.09
C LYS A 66 -8.79 -10.75 30.60
N GLU A 67 -9.25 -11.70 29.79
CA GLU A 67 -9.05 -11.68 28.34
C GLU A 67 -9.85 -10.55 27.67
N LYS A 68 -11.10 -10.33 28.08
CA LYS A 68 -11.92 -9.18 27.66
C LYS A 68 -11.21 -7.87 27.98
N SER A 69 -10.73 -7.72 29.21
CA SER A 69 -10.01 -6.52 29.66
C SER A 69 -8.70 -6.31 28.89
N ARG A 70 -7.99 -7.39 28.56
CA ARG A 70 -6.76 -7.35 27.74
C ARG A 70 -7.05 -6.88 26.32
N ILE A 71 -8.03 -7.49 25.63
CA ILE A 71 -8.41 -7.11 24.26
C ILE A 71 -8.98 -5.70 24.25
N GLN A 72 -9.78 -5.32 25.24
CA GLN A 72 -10.34 -3.97 25.34
C GLN A 72 -9.23 -2.94 25.56
N ARG A 73 -8.25 -3.23 26.44
CA ARG A 73 -7.08 -2.37 26.64
C ARG A 73 -6.22 -2.26 25.37
N ILE A 74 -5.96 -3.36 24.66
CA ILE A 74 -5.21 -3.34 23.39
C ILE A 74 -5.97 -2.57 22.30
N THR A 75 -7.30 -2.68 22.27
CA THR A 75 -8.15 -1.98 21.29
C THR A 75 -8.20 -0.49 21.60
N THR A 76 -8.44 -0.11 22.86
CA THR A 76 -8.45 1.29 23.30
C THR A 76 -7.07 1.91 23.20
N GLN A 77 -6.00 1.19 23.56
CA GLN A 77 -4.63 1.65 23.34
C GLN A 77 -4.27 1.67 21.85
N GLY A 78 -4.77 0.77 21.02
CA GLY A 78 -4.55 0.79 19.57
C GLY A 78 -5.29 1.94 18.88
N ILE A 79 -6.46 2.32 19.40
CA ILE A 79 -7.24 3.49 18.95
C ILE A 79 -6.58 4.78 19.45
N ASN A 80 -6.10 4.82 20.70
CA ASN A 80 -5.52 6.03 21.30
C ASN A 80 -4.02 6.23 21.03
N ARG A 81 -3.23 5.16 20.79
CA ARG A 81 -1.79 5.24 20.45
C ARG A 81 -1.53 5.51 18.97
N ASN A 82 -2.52 5.27 18.10
CA ASN A 82 -2.44 5.73 16.73
C ASN A 82 -3.12 7.09 16.63
N SER A 83 -2.35 8.10 17.04
CA SER A 83 -2.47 9.45 16.51
C SER A 83 -2.79 9.38 15.03
N LEU A 84 -3.88 10.02 14.59
CA LEU A 84 -4.06 10.35 13.19
C LEU A 84 -2.70 10.79 12.64
N LEU A 85 -2.17 10.06 11.64
CA LEU A 85 -0.90 10.42 11.02
C LEU A 85 -0.97 11.87 10.53
N GLY A 86 -2.17 12.28 10.13
CA GLY A 86 -2.49 13.62 9.73
C GLY A 86 -3.90 13.76 9.22
N SER A 87 -4.20 14.92 8.66
CA SER A 87 -5.40 15.16 7.85
C SER A 87 -5.04 15.09 6.36
N VAL A 88 -5.99 14.74 5.49
CA VAL A 88 -5.76 14.79 4.04
C VAL A 88 -5.74 16.25 3.61
N TYR A 89 -4.59 16.70 3.10
CA TYR A 89 -4.40 18.06 2.60
C TYR A 89 -4.95 18.23 1.17
N ALA A 90 -4.61 17.28 0.29
CA ALA A 90 -5.03 17.27 -1.10
C ALA A 90 -5.01 15.84 -1.67
N SER A 91 -5.71 15.60 -2.77
CA SER A 91 -5.65 14.33 -3.49
C SER A 91 -5.88 14.52 -4.99
N SER A 92 -5.56 13.50 -5.77
CA SER A 92 -5.83 13.47 -7.22
C SER A 92 -7.33 13.36 -7.54
N GLY A 93 -8.15 12.83 -6.63
CA GLY A 93 -9.51 12.40 -6.96
C GLY A 93 -9.50 11.33 -8.06
N TYR A 94 -10.33 11.50 -9.09
CA TYR A 94 -10.42 10.59 -10.25
C TYR A 94 -9.71 11.16 -11.50
N GLN A 95 -8.59 11.85 -11.32
CA GLN A 95 -7.83 12.45 -12.42
C GLN A 95 -7.06 11.40 -13.23
N PHE A 96 -6.90 11.70 -14.52
CA PHE A 96 -6.07 10.95 -15.45
C PHE A 96 -5.05 11.89 -16.09
N THR A 97 -3.88 11.37 -16.45
CA THR A 97 -2.93 12.12 -17.27
C THR A 97 -3.44 12.25 -18.71
N ALA A 98 -2.82 13.14 -19.49
CA ALA A 98 -3.09 13.25 -20.93
C ALA A 98 -2.80 11.94 -21.71
N GLY A 99 -1.95 11.06 -21.18
CA GLY A 99 -1.67 9.74 -21.73
C GLY A 99 -2.61 8.65 -21.23
N SER A 100 -3.76 9.01 -20.65
CA SER A 100 -4.74 8.09 -20.08
C SER A 100 -4.17 7.19 -18.97
N GLN A 101 -3.22 7.68 -18.17
CA GLN A 101 -2.76 6.99 -16.96
C GLN A 101 -3.54 7.48 -15.75
N ARG A 102 -3.91 6.57 -14.85
CA ARG A 102 -4.54 6.93 -13.59
C ARG A 102 -3.55 7.63 -12.65
N LEU A 103 -4.04 8.67 -11.98
CA LEU A 103 -3.34 9.32 -10.89
C LEU A 103 -4.06 8.99 -9.58
N ASP A 104 -3.40 8.25 -8.71
CA ASP A 104 -3.94 7.83 -7.42
C ASP A 104 -2.96 8.26 -6.32
N TRP A 105 -3.10 9.51 -5.88
CA TRP A 105 -2.27 10.08 -4.83
C TRP A 105 -3.10 10.89 -3.83
N ALA A 106 -2.65 10.90 -2.58
CA ALA A 106 -3.16 11.78 -1.53
C ALA A 106 -1.99 12.31 -0.70
N LEU A 107 -2.03 13.61 -0.39
CA LEU A 107 -1.12 14.27 0.52
C LEU A 107 -1.74 14.32 1.90
N VAL A 108 -0.97 13.96 2.91
CA VAL A 108 -1.40 13.96 4.30
C VAL A 108 -0.55 14.97 5.06
N GLU A 109 -1.20 15.95 5.68
CA GLU A 109 -0.57 16.94 6.54
C GLU A 109 -0.34 16.32 7.92
N ILE A 110 0.91 16.20 8.33
CA ILE A 110 1.26 15.47 9.54
C ILE A 110 1.28 16.41 10.75
N HIS A 111 0.31 16.24 11.67
CA HIS A 111 0.08 17.18 12.79
C HIS A 111 1.03 17.00 13.98
N ASN A 112 1.58 15.79 14.18
CA ASN A 112 2.58 15.53 15.20
C ASN A 112 3.95 15.51 14.55
N ALA A 113 4.95 16.18 15.14
CA ALA A 113 6.31 16.14 14.66
C ALA A 113 6.76 14.68 14.46
N VAL A 114 6.72 14.21 13.21
CA VAL A 114 7.40 12.97 12.83
C VAL A 114 8.84 13.17 13.29
N PRO A 115 9.47 12.18 13.95
CA PRO A 115 10.87 12.32 14.28
C PRO A 115 11.60 12.77 13.02
N LEU A 116 12.26 13.94 13.07
CA LEU A 116 13.12 14.49 12.02
C LEU A 116 14.18 13.47 11.54
N THR A 117 14.34 12.40 12.32
CA THR A 117 15.19 11.23 12.13
C THR A 117 14.56 10.05 11.35
N ARG A 118 13.31 10.12 10.88
CA ARG A 118 12.82 9.18 9.85
C ARG A 118 13.46 9.52 8.51
N ALA A 119 14.71 9.13 8.40
CA ALA A 119 15.46 9.16 7.17
C ALA A 119 14.68 8.37 6.12
N ASN A 120 14.59 8.91 4.90
CA ASN A 120 14.10 8.22 3.70
C ASN A 120 14.97 7.00 3.38
N LYS A 121 15.03 6.02 4.27
CA LYS A 121 15.92 4.87 4.24
C LYS A 121 15.18 3.67 3.67
N VAL A 122 15.86 2.98 2.77
CA VAL A 122 15.39 1.74 2.14
C VAL A 122 16.51 0.73 2.12
N GLU A 123 16.15 -0.54 2.03
CA GLU A 123 17.15 -1.61 1.85
C GLU A 123 17.92 -1.42 0.55
N ASN A 124 19.23 -1.68 0.59
CA ASN A 124 20.08 -1.53 -0.58
C ASN A 124 19.96 -2.75 -1.50
N ARG A 125 19.67 -2.50 -2.79
CA ARG A 125 19.63 -3.52 -3.85
C ARG A 125 20.69 -3.32 -4.94
N SER A 126 21.57 -2.33 -4.80
CA SER A 126 22.66 -2.13 -5.76
C SER A 126 23.74 -3.18 -5.55
N THR A 127 24.11 -3.88 -6.63
CA THR A 127 25.23 -4.83 -6.66
C THR A 127 26.58 -4.15 -6.42
N GLU A 128 26.69 -2.86 -6.74
CA GLU A 128 27.92 -2.08 -6.62
C GLU A 128 28.19 -1.61 -5.18
N THR A 129 27.16 -1.55 -4.34
CA THR A 129 27.24 -1.02 -2.96
C THR A 129 26.74 -2.02 -1.92
N GLN A 130 26.85 -3.32 -2.17
CA GLN A 130 26.31 -4.39 -1.30
C GLN A 130 26.79 -4.33 0.16
N HIS A 131 27.95 -3.71 0.42
CA HIS A 131 28.46 -3.49 1.79
C HIS A 131 27.57 -2.54 2.62
N MET A 132 26.77 -1.68 1.97
CA MET A 132 25.80 -0.82 2.64
C MET A 132 24.46 -1.53 2.74
N LYS A 133 23.98 -1.77 3.96
CA LYS A 133 22.66 -2.39 4.21
C LYS A 133 21.48 -1.50 3.78
N PHE A 134 21.64 -0.18 3.87
CA PHE A 134 20.58 0.79 3.62
C PHE A 134 21.05 1.93 2.72
N ARG A 135 20.11 2.54 2.00
CA ARG A 135 20.32 3.73 1.17
C ARG A 135 19.27 4.78 1.45
N ARG A 136 19.57 6.03 1.10
CA ARG A 136 18.62 7.13 1.17
C ARG A 136 17.95 7.37 -0.18
N ILE A 137 16.64 7.55 -0.18
CA ILE A 137 15.89 8.06 -1.31
C ILE A 137 16.09 9.58 -1.32
N LEU A 138 16.79 10.08 -2.32
CA LEU A 138 17.14 11.50 -2.45
C LEU A 138 16.63 12.13 -3.75
N HIS A 139 16.33 11.31 -4.77
CA HIS A 139 15.99 11.81 -6.09
C HIS A 139 14.80 11.05 -6.68
N ALA A 140 14.16 11.71 -7.64
CA ALA A 140 13.19 11.10 -8.54
C ALA A 140 13.83 10.91 -9.92
N GLY A 141 13.48 9.82 -10.58
CA GLY A 141 13.90 9.50 -11.94
C GLY A 141 12.71 9.20 -12.84
N LYS A 142 12.96 9.18 -14.15
CA LYS A 142 11.99 8.62 -15.09
C LYS A 142 12.00 7.09 -14.94
N PRO A 143 10.84 6.42 -15.03
CA PRO A 143 10.81 4.96 -15.12
C PRO A 143 11.68 4.47 -16.29
N PRO A 144 12.76 3.71 -16.03
CA PRO A 144 13.58 3.17 -17.11
C PRO A 144 12.78 2.13 -17.90
N SER A 145 12.88 2.18 -19.23
CA SER A 145 12.35 1.11 -20.09
C SER A 145 13.07 -0.20 -19.77
N ASN A 146 12.31 -1.26 -19.46
CA ASN A 146 12.84 -2.57 -19.09
C ASN A 146 13.85 -2.53 -17.92
N GLY A 147 13.74 -1.56 -17.01
CA GLY A 147 14.66 -1.41 -15.89
C GLY A 147 14.25 -2.22 -14.66
N PHE A 148 15.26 -2.65 -13.91
CA PHE A 148 15.10 -3.35 -12.64
C PHE A 148 14.68 -2.37 -11.53
N VAL A 149 13.59 -2.71 -10.86
CA VAL A 149 13.01 -1.93 -9.79
C VAL A 149 12.70 -2.79 -8.57
N TYR A 150 12.57 -2.14 -7.43
CA TYR A 150 12.14 -2.76 -6.20
C TYR A 150 11.22 -1.83 -5.42
N LYS A 151 10.50 -2.40 -4.46
CA LYS A 151 9.72 -1.64 -3.49
C LYS A 151 9.83 -2.25 -2.11
N GLN A 152 9.51 -1.47 -1.09
CA GLN A 152 9.31 -1.93 0.28
C GLN A 152 7.87 -1.60 0.70
N GLY A 153 6.98 -2.60 0.59
CA GLY A 153 5.56 -2.48 0.93
C GLY A 153 5.26 -2.96 2.35
N SER A 154 4.15 -2.54 2.93
CA SER A 154 3.77 -2.94 4.29
C SER A 154 3.30 -4.39 4.39
N THR A 155 2.74 -4.94 3.31
CA THR A 155 2.17 -6.29 3.32
C THR A 155 3.18 -7.31 2.81
N THR A 156 3.75 -7.08 1.63
CA THR A 156 4.68 -8.05 1.01
C THR A 156 6.15 -7.78 1.34
N GLY A 157 6.44 -6.69 2.08
CA GLY A 157 7.81 -6.31 2.39
C GLY A 157 8.60 -5.92 1.15
N LEU A 158 9.85 -6.37 1.11
CA LEU A 158 10.78 -6.08 0.03
C LEU A 158 10.59 -7.06 -1.13
N THR A 159 10.34 -6.50 -2.31
CA THR A 159 10.09 -7.25 -3.55
C THR A 159 10.78 -6.56 -4.72
N SER A 160 11.19 -7.30 -5.74
CA SER A 160 11.82 -6.74 -6.94
C SER A 160 11.19 -7.29 -8.22
N GLY A 161 11.45 -6.59 -9.33
CA GLY A 161 10.93 -6.93 -10.63
C GLY A 161 11.49 -6.04 -11.72
N VAL A 162 10.92 -6.17 -12.91
CA VAL A 162 11.30 -5.42 -14.11
C VAL A 162 10.10 -4.63 -14.61
N ILE A 163 10.30 -3.36 -14.93
CA ILE A 163 9.27 -2.54 -15.58
C ILE A 163 8.95 -3.12 -16.95
N ASN A 164 7.67 -3.43 -17.20
CA ASN A 164 7.23 -3.87 -18.51
C ASN A 164 7.44 -2.74 -19.54
N PRO A 165 8.14 -2.97 -20.67
CA PRO A 165 8.38 -1.94 -21.67
C PRO A 165 7.11 -1.51 -22.42
N VAL A 166 6.01 -2.27 -22.29
CA VAL A 166 4.72 -2.01 -22.93
C VAL A 166 3.69 -1.59 -21.89
N LEU A 167 2.87 -0.59 -22.22
CA LEU A 167 1.78 -0.16 -21.36
C LEU A 167 0.69 -1.24 -21.27
N SER A 168 0.17 -1.44 -20.07
CA SER A 168 -0.96 -2.33 -19.83
C SER A 168 -2.26 -1.57 -19.94
N TYR A 169 -3.14 -2.02 -20.83
CA TYR A 169 -4.48 -1.42 -20.96
C TYR A 169 -5.42 -2.04 -19.94
N ILE A 170 -5.88 -1.25 -18.98
CA ILE A 170 -6.79 -1.71 -17.93
C ILE A 170 -8.09 -0.94 -17.95
N ALA A 171 -9.19 -1.61 -17.56
CA ALA A 171 -10.45 -0.93 -17.34
C ALA A 171 -10.43 -0.26 -15.96
N SER A 172 -10.71 1.04 -15.93
CA SER A 172 -10.92 1.84 -14.74
C SER A 172 -12.27 2.54 -14.81
N TYR A 173 -12.61 3.29 -13.76
CA TYR A 173 -13.87 4.03 -13.66
C TYR A 173 -13.60 5.46 -13.22
N ASP A 174 -14.31 6.41 -13.82
CA ASP A 174 -14.28 7.81 -13.40
C ASP A 174 -15.21 8.07 -12.20
N ALA A 175 -15.25 9.32 -11.73
CA ALA A 175 -16.06 9.73 -10.59
C ALA A 175 -17.58 9.48 -10.79
N ASN A 176 -18.05 9.40 -12.03
CA ASN A 176 -19.44 9.15 -12.38
C ASN A 176 -19.72 7.65 -12.58
N GLY A 177 -18.73 6.79 -12.35
CA GLY A 177 -18.84 5.35 -12.58
C GLY A 177 -18.76 4.96 -14.06
N ASN A 178 -18.39 5.88 -14.97
CA ASN A 178 -18.23 5.50 -16.37
C ASN A 178 -16.93 4.74 -16.57
N ARG A 179 -17.00 3.64 -17.31
CA ARG A 179 -15.83 2.85 -17.67
C ARG A 179 -14.88 3.68 -18.56
N LYS A 180 -13.61 3.67 -18.19
CA LYS A 180 -12.49 4.26 -18.94
C LYS A 180 -11.43 3.19 -19.17
N MET A 181 -10.80 3.20 -20.35
CA MET A 181 -9.58 2.42 -20.57
C MET A 181 -8.38 3.29 -20.25
N THR A 182 -7.48 2.79 -19.40
CA THR A 182 -6.24 3.46 -19.03
C THR A 182 -5.02 2.67 -19.49
N ALA A 183 -3.90 3.35 -19.72
CA ALA A 183 -2.68 2.78 -20.28
C ALA A 183 -1.54 2.85 -19.25
N GLU A 184 -1.46 1.86 -18.37
CA GLU A 184 -0.68 1.91 -17.14
C GLU A 184 0.72 1.31 -17.27
N LEU A 185 1.66 1.87 -16.52
CA LEU A 185 2.95 1.23 -16.27
C LEU A 185 2.75 0.07 -15.30
N CYS A 186 3.44 -1.04 -15.56
CA CYS A 186 3.43 -2.19 -14.67
C CYS A 186 4.82 -2.77 -14.45
N VAL A 187 4.98 -3.47 -13.32
CA VAL A 187 6.18 -4.22 -12.96
C VAL A 187 5.85 -5.70 -12.96
N ILE A 188 6.67 -6.48 -13.66
CA ILE A 188 6.64 -7.95 -13.61
C ILE A 188 7.62 -8.38 -12.50
N PRO A 189 7.21 -9.22 -11.53
CA PRO A 189 8.05 -9.68 -10.44
C PRO A 189 9.27 -10.47 -10.94
N ASP A 190 10.39 -10.34 -10.23
CA ASP A 190 11.58 -11.13 -10.48
C ASP A 190 11.37 -12.59 -10.08
N ARG A 191 12.21 -13.47 -10.66
CA ARG A 191 12.27 -14.88 -10.26
C ARG A 191 12.61 -14.97 -8.76
N GLY A 192 11.70 -15.59 -8.00
CA GLY A 192 11.82 -15.69 -6.54
C GLY A 192 10.75 -14.91 -5.78
N PHE A 193 9.98 -14.06 -6.46
CA PHE A 193 8.81 -13.40 -5.89
C PHE A 193 7.54 -13.90 -6.59
N GLU A 194 6.55 -14.33 -5.81
CA GLU A 194 5.24 -14.71 -6.34
C GLU A 194 4.50 -13.52 -6.96
N ARG A 195 4.72 -12.32 -6.40
CA ARG A 195 4.11 -11.06 -6.84
C ARG A 195 5.02 -9.88 -6.50
N PHE A 196 4.92 -8.80 -7.29
CA PHE A 196 5.62 -7.56 -6.97
C PHE A 196 4.90 -6.76 -5.87
N ALA A 197 3.56 -6.69 -5.90
CA ALA A 197 2.77 -6.01 -4.88
C ALA A 197 1.51 -6.80 -4.51
N GLY A 198 1.06 -6.64 -3.26
CA GLY A 198 -0.16 -7.23 -2.73
C GLY A 198 -1.12 -6.18 -2.16
N PRO A 199 -2.37 -6.57 -1.80
CA PRO A 199 -3.29 -5.72 -1.06
C PRO A 199 -2.63 -5.12 0.19
N GLY A 200 -2.73 -3.80 0.35
CA GLY A 200 -2.07 -3.03 1.41
C GLY A 200 -0.70 -2.44 1.04
N ASP A 201 -0.07 -2.82 -0.07
CA ASP A 201 1.15 -2.16 -0.55
C ASP A 201 0.90 -0.86 -1.34
N SER A 202 -0.37 -0.48 -1.57
CA SER A 202 -0.73 0.78 -2.21
C SER A 202 -0.06 1.97 -1.49
N GLY A 203 0.49 2.89 -2.26
CA GLY A 203 1.27 4.02 -1.73
C GLY A 203 2.76 3.71 -1.52
N SER A 204 3.20 2.46 -1.68
CA SER A 204 4.64 2.15 -1.65
C SER A 204 5.37 2.71 -2.86
N LEU A 205 6.58 3.24 -2.64
CA LEU A 205 7.42 3.80 -3.69
C LEU A 205 8.06 2.67 -4.52
N VAL A 206 8.07 2.86 -5.83
CA VAL A 206 8.84 2.06 -6.79
C VAL A 206 10.17 2.75 -7.01
N LEU A 207 11.26 2.01 -6.78
CA LEU A 207 12.62 2.52 -6.75
C LEU A 207 13.49 1.79 -7.78
N GLU A 208 14.34 2.52 -8.49
CA GLU A 208 15.33 1.89 -9.37
C GLU A 208 16.42 1.16 -8.55
N CYS A 209 16.71 -0.10 -8.88
CA CYS A 209 17.62 -0.94 -8.11
C CYS A 209 19.04 -0.35 -7.94
N ARG A 210 19.56 0.32 -8.97
CA ARG A 210 20.95 0.83 -8.97
C ARG A 210 21.09 2.15 -8.22
N THR A 211 20.17 3.09 -8.39
CA THR A 211 20.28 4.44 -7.82
C THR A 211 19.38 4.68 -6.61
N ALA A 212 18.39 3.82 -6.34
CA ALA A 212 17.32 4.07 -5.37
C ALA A 212 16.52 5.36 -5.66
N ASN A 213 16.55 5.84 -6.91
CA ASN A 213 15.70 6.94 -7.36
C ASN A 213 14.25 6.47 -7.38
N VAL A 214 13.34 7.32 -6.88
CA VAL A 214 11.89 7.06 -7.01
C VAL A 214 11.51 7.19 -8.46
N VAL A 215 10.85 6.18 -9.02
CA VAL A 215 10.31 6.23 -10.39
C VAL A 215 8.79 6.27 -10.40
N GLY A 216 8.14 5.84 -9.32
CA GLY A 216 6.70 5.89 -9.18
C GLY A 216 6.17 5.40 -7.84
N MET A 217 4.87 5.18 -7.78
CA MET A 217 4.17 4.70 -6.59
C MET A 217 3.10 3.68 -6.99
N VAL A 218 3.06 2.56 -6.27
CA VAL A 218 2.09 1.48 -6.51
C VAL A 218 0.69 1.96 -6.16
N PHE A 219 -0.28 1.75 -7.05
CA PHE A 219 -1.70 2.03 -6.78
C PHE A 219 -2.57 0.77 -6.83
N GLY A 220 -2.12 -0.31 -7.47
CA GLY A 220 -2.91 -1.51 -7.59
C GLY A 220 -2.14 -2.68 -8.22
N GLY A 221 -2.83 -3.80 -8.36
CA GLY A 221 -2.30 -5.00 -8.99
C GLY A 221 -3.42 -5.94 -9.37
N HIS A 222 -3.07 -6.98 -10.11
CA HIS A 222 -4.01 -8.05 -10.46
C HIS A 222 -4.06 -9.10 -9.34
N LEU A 223 -5.23 -9.68 -9.07
CA LEU A 223 -5.39 -10.71 -8.01
C LEU A 223 -4.69 -12.03 -8.38
N ASP A 224 -4.90 -12.46 -9.62
CA ASP A 224 -4.43 -13.76 -10.13
C ASP A 224 -3.20 -13.66 -11.05
N CYS A 225 -2.71 -12.45 -11.30
CA CYS A 225 -1.61 -12.22 -12.24
C CYS A 225 -0.48 -11.46 -11.56
N GLU A 226 0.70 -11.67 -12.11
CA GLU A 226 1.97 -11.14 -11.63
C GLU A 226 2.12 -9.59 -11.67
N PRO A 227 1.50 -8.80 -12.59
CA PRO A 227 1.83 -7.39 -12.70
C PRO A 227 1.25 -6.53 -11.57
N ALA A 228 2.09 -5.66 -11.05
CA ALA A 228 1.70 -4.54 -10.20
C ALA A 228 1.74 -3.24 -10.99
N TYR A 229 0.73 -2.39 -10.83
CA TYR A 229 0.60 -1.12 -11.53
C TYR A 229 1.05 0.05 -10.67
N PHE A 230 1.70 1.02 -11.30
CA PHE A 230 2.21 2.20 -10.61
C PHE A 230 2.07 3.47 -11.44
N SER A 231 1.84 4.59 -10.76
CA SER A 231 1.83 5.92 -11.38
C SER A 231 3.24 6.50 -11.34
N SER A 232 3.65 7.17 -12.42
CA SER A 232 4.97 7.80 -12.47
C SER A 232 5.09 8.94 -11.46
N ILE A 233 6.23 9.03 -10.77
CA ILE A 233 6.50 10.07 -9.78
C ILE A 233 6.49 11.47 -10.39
N SER A 234 6.93 11.59 -11.66
CA SER A 234 6.95 12.87 -12.37
C SER A 234 5.54 13.31 -12.80
N ALA A 235 4.69 12.37 -13.19
CA ALA A 235 3.29 12.63 -13.49
C ALA A 235 2.53 13.08 -12.23
N MET A 236 2.76 12.40 -11.10
CA MET A 236 2.20 12.81 -9.81
C MET A 236 2.71 14.17 -9.35
N ALA A 237 4.01 14.45 -9.44
CA ALA A 237 4.57 15.76 -9.07
C ALA A 237 3.94 16.90 -9.88
N LYS A 238 3.74 16.68 -11.20
CA LYS A 238 3.07 17.65 -12.08
C LYS A 238 1.62 17.90 -11.66
N ASP A 239 0.91 16.84 -11.31
CA ASP A 239 -0.50 16.94 -10.90
C ASP A 239 -0.66 17.55 -9.50
N ILE A 240 0.19 17.17 -8.55
CA ILE A 240 0.29 17.80 -7.23
C ILE A 240 0.47 19.31 -7.39
N ARG A 241 1.44 19.75 -8.20
CA ARG A 241 1.67 21.17 -8.46
C ARG A 241 0.45 21.86 -9.10
N LYS A 242 -0.27 21.16 -9.97
CA LYS A 242 -1.50 21.67 -10.59
C LYS A 242 -2.62 21.86 -9.55
N VAL A 243 -2.77 20.91 -8.62
CA VAL A 243 -3.82 20.91 -7.60
C VAL A 243 -3.50 21.86 -6.44
N THR A 244 -2.26 21.89 -5.97
CA THR A 244 -1.86 22.61 -4.76
C THR A 244 -1.10 23.91 -5.02
N GLY A 245 -0.55 24.09 -6.22
CA GLY A 245 0.38 25.18 -6.53
C GLY A 245 1.80 24.97 -5.99
N LEU A 246 2.08 23.85 -5.31
CA LEU A 246 3.36 23.58 -4.64
C LEU A 246 4.24 22.60 -5.42
N ASP A 247 5.56 22.82 -5.35
CA ASP A 247 6.54 21.87 -5.90
C ASP A 247 6.83 20.74 -4.90
N MET A 248 6.97 19.52 -5.41
CA MET A 248 7.26 18.34 -4.59
C MET A 248 8.77 18.18 -4.37
N GLN A 249 9.18 17.90 -3.14
CA GLN A 249 10.57 17.61 -2.79
C GLN A 249 10.68 16.28 -2.04
N ILE A 250 11.68 15.48 -2.37
CA ILE A 250 12.05 14.33 -1.54
C ILE A 250 12.76 14.84 -0.27
N PRO A 251 12.36 14.44 0.95
CA PRO A 251 12.98 14.95 2.17
C PRO A 251 14.52 14.80 2.20
N GLY A 252 15.24 15.92 2.36
CA GLY A 252 16.70 15.97 2.33
C GLY A 252 17.31 15.68 0.95
N GLY A 253 16.51 15.71 -0.11
CA GLY A 253 16.88 15.43 -1.49
C GLY A 253 16.47 16.56 -2.44
N SER A 254 16.41 16.25 -3.74
CA SER A 254 16.11 17.24 -4.78
C SER A 254 14.61 17.52 -4.94
N LEU A 255 14.29 18.75 -5.37
CA LEU A 255 12.99 19.07 -5.95
C LEU A 255 12.73 18.18 -7.17
N ILE A 256 11.50 17.72 -7.30
CA ILE A 256 11.05 16.91 -8.43
C ILE A 256 10.61 17.88 -9.53
N LYS A 257 11.59 18.34 -10.30
CA LYS A 257 11.37 19.22 -11.45
C LYS A 257 10.77 18.43 -12.61
N ARG A 258 10.25 19.15 -13.62
CA ARG A 258 9.88 18.55 -14.91
C ARG A 258 11.09 17.78 -15.46
N LEU A 259 10.98 16.46 -15.49
CA LEU A 259 11.94 15.63 -16.21
C LEU A 259 11.61 15.78 -17.70
N HIS A 260 12.38 16.64 -18.39
CA HIS A 260 12.31 16.83 -19.85
C HIS A 260 12.52 15.50 -20.56
#